data_AF-M4ZT81-F1
#
_entry.id   AF-M4ZT81-F1
#
_cell.length_a   1.000
_cell.length_b   1.000
_cell.length_c   1.000
_cell.angle_alpha   90.00
_cell.angle_beta   90.00
_cell.angle_gamma   90.00
#
_symmetry.space_group_name_H-M   'P 1'
#
loop_
_entity.id
_entity.type
_entity.pdbx_description
1 polymer ?
#
loop_
_entity_poly.entity_id
_entity_poly.type
_entity_poly.pdbx_seq_one_letter_code
_entity_poly.pdbx_strand_id
1 'polypeptide(L)'
;MSFAATLGLVALVQFGMPRLFATPDSSAAQRIALWGGRELAMLLLASLIAGLATTPYAAFHFHRITPYGVLANLAAMPVVSALVMPAGLLGLLAAPFGLDGPLWSLMGWGIDWMILVTRWVAALPGAVGRIAAFGIGPLIAASLGLLLIGLLRTPLRWSGAVVLVAATMWAVATPLPDILVSGDGRAVAVRGRDGRLHVMRTGKDVFATREWLAADADARLPADSSLGDGVSCDEAGCVLALADGRLVAMALRADALADDCARATLVVTTRAAPSSCAAAVVDRQRVQRQGALMLVQQGKGFAVTPVRTSATDRPWWPAPAEAGDFETTLTPRPPASRVQDATPPETEQGAED
;
A
#
# COMPACT_ATOMS: atom_id res chain seq x y z
N MET A 1 3.54 12.64 -9.69
CA MET A 1 4.12 13.38 -8.55
C MET A 1 4.78 14.69 -8.98
N SER A 2 5.71 14.69 -9.95
CA SER A 2 6.42 15.92 -10.37
C SER A 2 5.51 17.07 -10.80
N PHE A 3 4.42 16.81 -11.54
CA PHE A 3 3.44 17.84 -11.92
C PHE A 3 2.73 18.49 -10.73
N ALA A 4 2.47 17.74 -9.65
CA ALA A 4 1.86 18.30 -8.45
C ALA A 4 2.84 19.19 -7.69
N ALA A 5 4.10 18.76 -7.59
CA ALA A 5 5.17 19.58 -7.02
C ALA A 5 5.36 20.89 -7.81
N THR A 6 5.43 20.81 -9.15
CA THR A 6 5.60 22.01 -10.00
C THR A 6 4.40 22.95 -9.88
N LEU A 7 3.17 22.45 -9.88
CA LEU A 7 1.98 23.26 -9.64
C LEU A 7 2.04 23.97 -8.29
N GLY A 8 2.42 23.26 -7.23
CA GLY A 8 2.60 23.83 -5.89
C GLY A 8 3.65 24.95 -5.87
N LEU A 9 4.81 24.73 -6.51
CA LEU A 9 5.86 25.74 -6.60
C LEU A 9 5.45 26.96 -7.44
N VAL A 10 4.73 26.76 -8.54
CA VAL A 10 4.18 27.86 -9.35
C VAL A 10 3.15 28.66 -8.53
N ALA A 11 2.27 27.98 -7.80
CA ALA A 11 1.31 28.65 -6.91
C ALA A 11 2.02 29.41 -5.78
N LEU A 12 3.08 28.85 -5.21
CA LEU A 12 3.92 29.54 -4.23
C LEU A 12 4.48 30.85 -4.81
N VAL A 13 5.06 30.82 -6.01
CA VAL A 13 5.63 32.03 -6.62
C VAL A 13 4.54 33.05 -6.95
N GLN A 14 3.38 32.61 -7.43
CA GLN A 14 2.27 33.51 -7.78
C GLN A 14 1.63 34.17 -6.55
N PHE A 15 1.49 33.45 -5.44
CA PHE A 15 0.72 33.91 -4.27
C PHE A 15 1.57 34.26 -3.03
N GLY A 16 2.78 33.72 -2.91
CA GLY A 16 3.72 33.91 -1.78
C GLY A 16 4.32 35.31 -1.67
N MET A 17 3.93 36.21 -2.56
CA MET A 17 4.25 37.64 -2.64
C MET A 17 5.70 38.05 -3.03
N PRO A 18 5.83 39.18 -3.74
CA PRO A 18 7.05 39.97 -3.98
C PRO A 18 7.79 40.46 -2.72
N ARG A 19 7.22 40.29 -1.51
CA ARG A 19 7.79 40.82 -0.25
C ARG A 19 8.99 40.03 0.27
N LEU A 20 9.13 38.76 -0.10
CA LEU A 20 10.38 38.00 0.11
C LEU A 20 11.52 38.51 -0.78
N PHE A 21 11.18 39.18 -1.89
CA PHE A 21 12.13 39.80 -2.82
C PHE A 21 12.34 41.30 -2.57
N ALA A 22 11.64 41.90 -1.58
CA ALA A 22 11.85 43.30 -1.23
C ALA A 22 13.23 43.48 -0.59
N THR A 23 14.07 44.29 -1.23
CA THR A 23 15.44 44.59 -0.79
C THR A 23 15.42 45.50 0.44
N PRO A 24 15.97 45.08 1.59
CA PRO A 24 16.09 45.95 2.74
C PRO A 24 17.25 46.94 2.54
N ASP A 25 17.01 48.24 2.73
CA ASP A 25 18.06 49.26 2.79
C ASP A 25 18.90 49.07 4.05
N SER A 26 20.00 48.31 3.95
CA SER A 26 20.92 48.08 5.07
C SER A 26 22.34 47.67 4.65
N SER A 27 23.26 47.70 5.63
CA SER A 27 24.72 47.51 5.49
C SER A 27 25.14 46.15 4.91
N ALA A 28 26.36 46.04 4.35
CA ALA A 28 26.84 44.86 3.62
C ALA A 28 26.77 43.53 4.42
N ALA A 29 27.01 43.57 5.74
CA ALA A 29 26.92 42.39 6.60
C ALA A 29 25.46 41.96 6.85
N GLN A 30 24.55 42.93 7.02
CA GLN A 30 23.10 42.66 7.06
C GLN A 30 22.60 42.10 5.72
N ARG A 31 23.10 42.60 4.59
CA ARG A 31 22.74 42.07 3.25
C ARG A 31 23.10 40.59 3.11
N ILE A 32 24.27 40.17 3.57
CA ILE A 32 24.71 38.77 3.49
C ILE A 32 23.86 37.88 4.43
N ALA A 33 23.59 38.33 5.66
CA ALA A 33 22.75 37.59 6.60
C ALA A 33 21.28 37.48 6.14
N LEU A 34 20.73 38.56 5.59
CA LEU A 34 19.38 38.62 5.02
C LEU A 34 19.27 37.78 3.74
N TRP A 35 20.34 37.72 2.93
CA TRP A 35 20.42 36.86 1.76
C TRP A 35 20.41 35.37 2.14
N GLY A 36 21.29 34.95 3.07
CA GLY A 36 21.34 33.57 3.54
C GLY A 36 20.04 33.11 4.21
N GLY A 37 19.44 33.96 5.04
CA GLY A 37 18.14 33.69 5.66
C GLY A 37 17.00 33.57 4.65
N ARG A 38 17.01 34.38 3.58
CA ARG A 38 16.02 34.32 2.50
C ARG A 38 16.15 33.05 1.68
N GLU A 39 17.35 32.67 1.27
CA GLU A 39 17.56 31.43 0.50
C GLU A 39 17.14 30.21 1.33
N LEU A 40 17.47 30.19 2.62
CA LEU A 40 17.02 29.13 3.52
C LEU A 40 15.49 29.09 3.64
N ALA A 41 14.84 30.24 3.79
CA ALA A 41 13.37 30.34 3.86
C ALA A 41 12.70 29.90 2.55
N MET A 42 13.28 30.25 1.40
CA MET A 42 12.79 29.83 0.08
C MET A 42 12.94 28.31 -0.11
N LEU A 43 14.10 27.74 0.25
CA LEU A 43 14.33 26.30 0.20
C LEU A 43 13.38 25.54 1.12
N LEU A 44 13.17 26.04 2.34
CA LEU A 44 12.20 25.49 3.30
C LEU A 44 10.78 25.50 2.74
N LEU A 45 10.32 26.65 2.25
CA LEU A 45 8.95 26.82 1.75
C LEU A 45 8.70 26.03 0.47
N ALA A 46 9.67 26.03 -0.46
CA ALA A 46 9.63 25.23 -1.67
C ALA A 46 9.58 23.73 -1.34
N SER A 47 10.43 23.26 -0.42
CA SER A 47 10.44 21.86 0.02
C SER A 47 9.15 21.47 0.71
N LEU A 48 8.62 22.33 1.58
CA LEU A 48 7.35 22.10 2.27
C LEU A 48 6.19 21.98 1.29
N ILE A 49 6.07 22.93 0.36
CA ILE A 49 4.96 22.95 -0.61
C ILE A 49 5.07 21.79 -1.61
N ALA A 50 6.27 21.52 -2.13
CA ALA A 50 6.49 20.37 -2.99
C ALA A 50 6.19 19.05 -2.27
N GLY A 51 6.57 18.93 -0.99
CA GLY A 51 6.23 17.80 -0.13
C GLY A 51 4.71 17.65 0.02
N LEU A 52 4.03 18.68 0.51
CA LEU A 52 2.58 18.66 0.72
C LEU A 52 1.80 18.35 -0.57
N ALA A 53 2.21 18.93 -1.70
CA ALA A 53 1.55 18.69 -2.99
C ALA A 53 1.73 17.25 -3.50
N THR A 54 2.81 16.57 -3.10
CA THR A 54 3.10 15.19 -3.50
C THR A 54 2.61 14.14 -2.51
N THR A 55 2.34 14.53 -1.25
CA THR A 55 1.88 13.64 -0.17
C THR A 55 0.71 12.74 -0.56
N PRO A 56 -0.39 13.20 -1.20
CA PRO A 56 -1.51 12.31 -1.54
C PRO A 56 -1.11 11.16 -2.46
N TYR A 57 -0.21 11.43 -3.40
CA TYR A 57 0.28 10.42 -4.35
C TYR A 57 1.28 9.46 -3.70
N ALA A 58 2.15 9.97 -2.84
CA ALA A 58 3.07 9.13 -2.07
C ALA A 58 2.31 8.23 -1.09
N ALA A 59 1.30 8.77 -0.41
CA ALA A 59 0.41 8.04 0.48
C ALA A 59 -0.36 6.92 -0.25
N PHE A 60 -0.90 7.22 -1.44
CA PHE A 60 -1.66 6.24 -2.22
C PHE A 60 -0.81 5.08 -2.73
N HIS A 61 0.39 5.35 -3.26
CA HIS A 61 1.22 4.32 -3.90
C HIS A 61 2.18 3.59 -2.95
N PHE A 62 2.62 4.25 -1.88
CA PHE A 62 3.66 3.70 -1.00
C PHE A 62 3.21 3.52 0.44
N HIS A 63 1.94 3.85 0.76
CA HIS A 63 1.36 3.71 2.10
C HIS A 63 2.18 4.40 3.20
N ARG A 64 2.92 5.44 2.82
CA ARG A 64 3.83 6.17 3.71
C ARG A 64 3.77 7.66 3.47
N ILE A 65 3.99 8.39 4.55
CA ILE A 65 4.22 9.84 4.57
C ILE A 65 5.55 10.10 5.25
N THR A 66 6.25 11.15 4.81
CA THR A 66 7.58 11.51 5.32
C THR A 66 7.54 12.91 5.94
N PRO A 67 7.11 13.04 7.21
CA PRO A 67 6.93 14.34 7.86
C PRO A 67 8.21 15.17 7.89
N TYR A 68 9.35 14.49 8.10
CA TYR A 68 10.67 15.12 8.17
C TYR A 68 11.36 15.26 6.81
N GLY A 69 10.65 15.06 5.69
CA GLY A 69 11.23 15.23 4.35
C GLY A 69 11.78 16.64 4.11
N VAL A 70 11.14 17.66 4.67
CA VAL A 70 11.63 19.06 4.61
C VAL A 70 12.97 19.21 5.33
N LEU A 71 13.11 18.60 6.51
CA LEU A 71 14.34 18.63 7.30
C LEU A 71 15.48 17.92 6.58
N ALA A 72 15.21 16.73 6.01
CA ALA A 72 16.18 16.00 5.22
C ALA A 72 16.65 16.81 4.00
N ASN A 73 15.70 17.40 3.26
CA ASN A 73 16.03 18.24 2.10
C ASN A 73 16.85 19.47 2.50
N LEU A 74 16.53 20.12 3.61
CA LEU A 74 17.26 21.31 4.07
C LEU A 74 18.74 21.00 4.38
N ALA A 75 19.00 19.85 5.01
CA ALA A 75 20.34 19.44 5.40
C ALA A 75 21.14 18.79 4.24
N ALA A 76 20.45 18.17 3.28
CA ALA A 76 21.10 17.47 2.16
C ALA A 76 21.28 18.36 0.91
N MET A 77 20.26 19.11 0.50
CA MET A 77 20.24 19.83 -0.79
C MET A 77 21.38 20.85 -0.96
N PRO A 78 21.84 21.60 0.06
CA PRO A 78 22.98 22.50 -0.08
C PRO A 78 24.26 21.76 -0.47
N VAL A 79 24.55 20.63 0.18
CA VAL A 79 25.73 19.81 -0.12
C VAL A 79 25.59 19.13 -1.48
N VAL A 80 24.41 18.61 -1.79
CA VAL A 80 24.16 17.98 -3.10
C VAL A 80 24.35 18.99 -4.24
N SER A 81 23.79 20.20 -4.10
CA SER A 81 23.82 21.22 -5.15
C SER A 81 25.20 21.89 -5.28
N ALA A 82 25.87 22.17 -4.18
CA ALA A 82 27.15 22.90 -4.20
C ALA A 82 28.36 21.98 -4.42
N LEU A 83 28.28 20.72 -3.98
CA LEU A 83 29.41 19.79 -4.01
C LEU A 83 29.18 18.60 -4.94
N VAL A 84 28.11 17.83 -4.71
CA VAL A 84 27.91 16.53 -5.39
C VAL A 84 27.67 16.71 -6.88
N MET A 85 26.70 17.53 -7.29
CA MET A 85 26.38 17.70 -8.71
C MET A 85 27.52 18.35 -9.50
N PRO A 86 28.18 19.45 -9.04
CA PRO A 86 29.30 20.04 -9.76
C PRO A 86 30.50 19.10 -9.85
N ALA A 87 30.85 18.40 -8.76
CA ALA A 87 31.94 17.43 -8.78
C ALA A 87 31.66 16.27 -9.73
N GLY A 88 30.42 15.76 -9.77
CA GLY A 88 30.01 14.72 -10.70
C GLY A 88 30.07 15.17 -12.16
N LEU A 89 29.62 16.39 -12.47
CA LEU A 89 29.69 16.96 -13.82
C LEU A 89 31.15 17.16 -14.27
N LEU A 90 31.98 17.75 -13.41
CA LEU A 90 33.39 17.95 -13.69
C LEU A 90 34.12 16.60 -13.83
N GLY A 91 33.79 15.62 -12.99
CA GLY A 91 34.34 14.27 -13.06
C GLY A 91 34.05 13.61 -14.39
N LEU A 92 32.82 13.73 -14.89
CA LEU A 92 32.43 13.23 -16.20
C LEU A 92 33.21 13.92 -17.34
N LEU A 93 33.43 15.22 -17.25
CA LEU A 93 34.22 15.98 -18.24
C LEU A 93 35.73 15.64 -18.16
N ALA A 94 36.23 15.29 -16.99
CA ALA A 94 37.62 14.93 -16.74
C ALA A 94 37.94 13.46 -17.06
N ALA A 95 36.91 12.59 -17.12
CA ALA A 95 37.03 11.17 -17.42
C ALA A 95 37.83 10.84 -18.70
N PRO A 96 37.63 11.49 -19.87
CA PRO A 96 38.43 11.19 -21.06
C PRO A 96 39.93 11.53 -20.91
N PHE A 97 40.30 12.32 -19.90
CA PHE A 97 41.68 12.72 -19.62
C PHE A 97 42.29 11.93 -18.45
N GLY A 98 41.53 11.03 -17.80
CA GLY A 98 41.97 10.25 -16.64
C GLY A 98 42.20 11.08 -15.36
N LEU A 99 41.62 12.28 -15.27
CA LEU A 99 41.76 13.21 -14.13
C LEU A 99 40.54 13.21 -13.20
N ASP A 100 39.70 12.20 -13.31
CA ASP A 100 38.39 12.10 -12.67
C ASP A 100 38.43 11.59 -11.22
N GLY A 101 39.50 10.89 -10.83
CA GLY A 101 39.68 10.32 -9.48
C GLY A 101 39.45 11.30 -8.30
N PRO A 102 40.09 12.49 -8.27
CA PRO A 102 39.87 13.47 -7.22
C PRO A 102 38.42 14.00 -7.17
N LEU A 103 37.78 14.14 -8.34
CA LEU A 103 36.42 14.64 -8.46
C LEU A 103 35.39 13.62 -7.97
N TRP A 104 35.61 12.33 -8.26
CA TRP A 104 34.81 11.25 -7.68
C TRP A 104 34.95 11.14 -6.17
N SER A 105 36.16 11.35 -5.65
CA SER A 105 36.41 11.36 -4.20
C SER A 105 35.66 12.50 -3.51
N LEU A 106 35.68 13.70 -4.12
CA LEU A 106 34.95 14.86 -3.63
C LEU A 106 33.42 14.63 -3.66
N MET A 107 32.92 14.02 -4.73
CA MET A 107 31.52 13.60 -4.84
C MET A 107 31.15 12.57 -3.74
N GLY A 108 32.06 11.62 -3.47
CA GLY A 108 31.92 10.62 -2.41
C GLY A 108 31.67 11.26 -1.04
N TRP A 109 32.45 12.27 -0.65
CA TRP A 109 32.23 12.99 0.62
C TRP A 109 30.84 13.62 0.72
N GLY A 110 30.33 14.18 -0.37
CA GLY A 110 28.98 14.75 -0.39
C GLY A 110 27.88 13.67 -0.29
N ILE A 111 28.11 12.48 -0.86
CA ILE A 111 27.20 11.33 -0.74
C ILE A 111 27.23 10.78 0.69
N ASP A 112 28.41 10.67 1.31
CA ASP A 112 28.56 10.22 2.69
C ASP A 112 27.82 11.16 3.66
N TRP A 113 27.90 12.46 3.43
CA TRP A 113 27.09 13.45 4.15
C TRP A 113 25.59 13.20 4.00
N MET A 114 25.12 12.96 2.77
CA MET A 114 23.70 12.63 2.53
C MET A 114 23.28 11.34 3.26
N ILE A 115 24.15 10.31 3.29
CA ILE A 115 23.90 9.08 4.04
C ILE A 115 23.82 9.35 5.54
N LEU A 116 24.70 10.19 6.08
CA LEU A 116 24.67 10.60 7.48
C LEU A 116 23.34 11.29 7.84
N VAL A 117 22.94 12.29 7.05
CA VAL A 117 21.68 13.02 7.25
C VAL A 117 20.47 12.09 7.16
N THR A 118 20.42 11.22 6.15
CA THR A 118 19.29 10.30 5.97
C THR A 118 19.17 9.30 7.11
N ARG A 119 20.28 8.73 7.60
CA ARG A 119 20.28 7.85 8.78
C ARG A 119 19.84 8.59 10.03
N TRP A 120 20.30 9.82 10.23
CA TRP A 120 19.89 10.65 11.37
C TRP A 120 18.38 10.96 11.35
N VAL A 121 17.84 11.41 10.20
CA VAL A 121 16.40 11.67 10.06
C VAL A 121 15.58 10.40 10.22
N ALA A 122 16.06 9.26 9.68
CA ALA A 122 15.37 7.97 9.81
C ALA A 122 15.30 7.46 11.26
N ALA A 123 16.23 7.86 12.12
CA ALA A 123 16.24 7.51 13.53
C ALA A 123 15.28 8.36 14.39
N LEU A 124 14.72 9.44 13.86
CA LEU A 124 13.77 10.28 14.58
C LEU A 124 12.44 9.54 14.83
N PRO A 125 11.79 9.75 15.99
CA PRO A 125 10.48 9.17 16.25
C PRO A 125 9.46 9.69 15.23
N GLY A 126 8.74 8.77 14.60
CA GLY A 126 7.78 9.10 13.54
C GLY A 126 8.40 9.51 12.21
N ALA A 127 9.69 9.16 11.96
CA ALA A 127 10.36 9.43 10.68
C ALA A 127 9.55 9.01 9.46
N VAL A 128 8.85 7.88 9.59
CA VAL A 128 7.93 7.32 8.61
C VAL A 128 6.55 7.26 9.25
N GLY A 129 5.65 8.12 8.79
CA GLY A 129 4.23 7.94 9.04
C GLY A 129 3.69 6.90 8.06
N ARG A 130 2.78 6.05 8.52
CA ARG A 130 2.10 5.06 7.68
C ARG A 130 0.64 5.47 7.53
N ILE A 131 0.07 5.15 6.38
CA ILE A 131 -1.35 5.39 6.10
C ILE A 131 -1.91 4.19 5.38
N ALA A 132 -3.10 3.76 5.80
CA ALA A 132 -3.73 2.59 5.22
C ALA A 132 -4.03 2.84 3.74
N ALA A 133 -4.10 1.76 2.96
CA ALA A 133 -4.50 1.81 1.57
C ALA A 133 -5.92 2.40 1.48
N PHE A 134 -6.09 3.32 0.53
CA PHE A 134 -7.36 3.95 0.24
C PHE A 134 -7.66 3.89 -1.25
N GLY A 135 -8.93 4.03 -1.61
CA GLY A 135 -9.37 3.92 -3.00
C GLY A 135 -8.89 5.06 -3.90
N ILE A 136 -9.08 4.88 -5.21
CA ILE A 136 -8.74 5.91 -6.21
C ILE A 136 -9.61 7.18 -6.09
N GLY A 137 -10.82 7.06 -5.55
CA GLY A 137 -11.75 8.19 -5.34
C GLY A 137 -11.16 9.33 -4.52
N PRO A 138 -10.70 9.08 -3.27
CA PRO A 138 -9.99 10.08 -2.47
C PRO A 138 -8.78 10.70 -3.18
N LEU A 139 -8.01 9.93 -3.96
CA LEU A 139 -6.87 10.46 -4.72
C LEU A 139 -7.32 11.44 -5.81
N ILE A 140 -8.38 11.12 -6.55
CA ILE A 140 -8.97 12.01 -7.56
C ILE A 140 -9.47 13.30 -6.90
N ALA A 141 -10.19 13.19 -5.78
CA ALA A 141 -10.67 14.33 -5.03
C ALA A 141 -9.51 15.22 -4.51
N ALA A 142 -8.45 14.62 -3.97
CA ALA A 142 -7.25 15.34 -3.54
C ALA A 142 -6.57 16.06 -4.71
N SER A 143 -6.50 15.40 -5.87
CA SER A 143 -5.94 15.98 -7.11
C SER A 143 -6.76 17.19 -7.56
N LEU A 144 -8.09 17.09 -7.53
CA LEU A 144 -9.00 18.20 -7.82
C LEU A 144 -8.82 19.35 -6.82
N GLY A 145 -8.70 19.04 -5.53
CA GLY A 145 -8.43 20.05 -4.49
C GLY A 145 -7.14 20.82 -4.74
N LEU A 146 -6.05 20.12 -5.09
CA LEU A 146 -4.77 20.74 -5.47
C LEU A 146 -4.89 21.60 -6.73
N LEU A 147 -5.63 21.14 -7.75
CA LEU A 147 -5.89 21.92 -8.96
C LEU A 147 -6.68 23.20 -8.66
N LEU A 148 -7.74 23.12 -7.85
CA LEU A 148 -8.54 24.27 -7.46
C LEU A 148 -7.72 25.30 -6.68
N ILE A 149 -6.86 24.85 -5.75
CA ILE A 149 -5.96 25.74 -5.00
C ILE A 149 -4.93 26.39 -5.93
N GLY A 150 -4.31 25.61 -6.81
CA GLY A 150 -3.20 26.05 -7.64
C GLY A 150 -3.58 26.89 -8.86
N LEU A 151 -4.78 26.65 -9.42
CA LEU A 151 -5.19 27.25 -10.70
C LEU A 151 -6.14 28.45 -10.53
N LEU A 152 -6.97 28.46 -9.49
CA LEU A 152 -7.90 29.57 -9.25
C LEU A 152 -7.17 30.78 -8.62
N ARG A 153 -7.38 31.96 -9.21
CA ARG A 153 -6.81 33.22 -8.71
C ARG A 153 -7.68 33.94 -7.68
N THR A 154 -8.98 33.62 -7.64
CA THR A 154 -9.96 34.24 -6.72
C THR A 154 -9.94 33.54 -5.35
N PRO A 155 -10.53 34.12 -4.30
CA PRO A 155 -10.66 33.45 -2.99
C PRO A 155 -11.42 32.11 -3.06
N LEU A 156 -12.11 31.85 -4.18
CA LEU A 156 -12.71 30.55 -4.48
C LEU A 156 -11.70 29.39 -4.46
N ARG A 157 -10.39 29.66 -4.58
CA ARG A 157 -9.32 28.67 -4.39
C ARG A 157 -9.42 27.88 -3.07
N TRP A 158 -9.99 28.49 -2.03
CA TRP A 158 -10.18 27.84 -0.73
C TRP A 158 -11.22 26.71 -0.77
N SER A 159 -12.08 26.67 -1.79
CA SER A 159 -12.92 25.49 -2.07
C SER A 159 -12.05 24.25 -2.29
N GLY A 160 -10.87 24.40 -2.91
CA GLY A 160 -9.92 23.30 -3.07
C GLY A 160 -9.34 22.79 -1.75
N ALA A 161 -9.17 23.66 -0.76
CA ALA A 161 -8.75 23.25 0.59
C ALA A 161 -9.84 22.44 1.29
N VAL A 162 -11.11 22.85 1.15
CA VAL A 162 -12.26 22.09 1.64
C VAL A 162 -12.32 20.70 0.96
N VAL A 163 -12.16 20.66 -0.36
CA VAL A 163 -12.11 19.40 -1.11
C VAL A 163 -10.95 18.51 -0.66
N LEU A 164 -9.77 19.08 -0.39
CA LEU A 164 -8.60 18.32 0.07
C LEU A 164 -8.82 17.73 1.47
N VAL A 165 -9.43 18.48 2.38
CA VAL A 165 -9.79 17.98 3.71
C VAL A 165 -10.84 16.87 3.61
N ALA A 166 -11.87 17.06 2.78
CA ALA A 166 -12.89 16.03 2.52
C ALA A 166 -12.28 14.76 1.92
N ALA A 167 -11.37 14.91 0.94
CA ALA A 167 -10.63 13.79 0.36
C ALA A 167 -9.79 13.05 1.40
N THR A 168 -9.13 13.78 2.30
CA THR A 168 -8.33 13.19 3.39
C THR A 168 -9.21 12.43 4.38
N MET A 169 -10.34 13.02 4.79
CA MET A 169 -11.30 12.33 5.67
C MET A 169 -11.87 11.07 5.00
N TRP A 170 -12.19 11.13 3.71
CA TRP A 170 -12.65 9.98 2.95
C TRP A 170 -11.58 8.88 2.84
N ALA A 171 -10.31 9.25 2.61
CA ALA A 171 -9.21 8.30 2.61
C ALA A 171 -9.08 7.57 3.97
N VAL A 172 -9.12 8.31 5.08
CA VAL A 172 -9.04 7.75 6.44
C VAL A 172 -10.25 6.89 6.79
N ALA A 173 -11.43 7.24 6.29
CA ALA A 173 -12.67 6.50 6.52
C ALA A 173 -12.84 5.28 5.60
N THR A 174 -11.89 4.99 4.71
CA THR A 174 -11.97 3.83 3.81
C THR A 174 -11.92 2.54 4.63
N PRO A 175 -12.85 1.60 4.45
CA PRO A 175 -12.85 0.35 5.19
C PRO A 175 -11.61 -0.47 4.84
N LEU A 176 -10.93 -0.99 5.87
CA LEU A 176 -9.79 -1.88 5.70
C LEU A 176 -10.25 -3.29 5.34
N PRO A 177 -9.45 -4.05 4.59
CA PRO A 177 -9.80 -5.42 4.23
C PRO A 177 -9.78 -6.36 5.43
N ASP A 178 -10.67 -7.34 5.43
CA ASP A 178 -10.71 -8.39 6.44
C ASP A 178 -9.79 -9.55 6.09
N ILE A 179 -9.73 -9.92 4.81
CA ILE A 179 -8.92 -11.03 4.32
C ILE A 179 -8.21 -10.63 3.03
N LEU A 180 -6.92 -10.97 2.94
CA LEU A 180 -6.09 -10.80 1.75
C LEU A 180 -5.52 -12.15 1.34
N VAL A 181 -5.66 -12.50 0.07
CA VAL A 181 -5.14 -13.75 -0.50
C VAL A 181 -4.09 -13.43 -1.56
N SER A 182 -2.92 -14.07 -1.47
CA SER A 182 -1.84 -13.88 -2.44
C SER A 182 -2.22 -14.40 -3.83
N GLY A 183 -1.54 -13.90 -4.86
CA GLY A 183 -1.81 -14.28 -6.26
C GLY A 183 -1.45 -15.72 -6.61
N ASP A 184 -0.81 -16.46 -5.71
CA ASP A 184 -0.54 -17.89 -5.80
C ASP A 184 -1.36 -18.74 -4.82
N GLY A 185 -2.17 -18.10 -3.97
CA GLY A 185 -3.01 -18.75 -2.95
C GLY A 185 -2.21 -19.40 -1.80
N ARG A 186 -0.92 -19.07 -1.66
CA ARG A 186 -0.01 -19.66 -0.67
C ARG A 186 0.21 -18.81 0.57
N ALA A 187 -0.30 -17.59 0.58
CA ALA A 187 -0.36 -16.73 1.75
C ALA A 187 -1.76 -16.13 1.88
N VAL A 188 -2.25 -16.09 3.11
CA VAL A 188 -3.55 -15.53 3.47
C VAL A 188 -3.36 -14.69 4.72
N ALA A 189 -3.65 -13.38 4.63
CA ALA A 189 -3.74 -12.53 5.81
C ALA A 189 -5.21 -12.40 6.21
N VAL A 190 -5.50 -12.52 7.50
CA VAL A 190 -6.85 -12.40 8.05
C VAL A 190 -6.81 -11.44 9.23
N ARG A 191 -7.80 -10.55 9.32
CA ARG A 191 -7.96 -9.62 10.42
C ARG A 191 -8.54 -10.35 11.64
N GLY A 192 -7.74 -10.42 12.69
CA GLY A 192 -8.08 -11.06 13.95
C GLY A 192 -9.02 -10.21 14.81
N ARG A 193 -9.32 -10.71 16.01
CA ARG A 193 -10.13 -10.03 17.04
C ARG A 193 -9.49 -8.77 17.60
N ASP A 194 -8.17 -8.66 17.49
CA ASP A 194 -7.39 -7.49 17.88
C ASP A 194 -7.44 -6.36 16.82
N GLY A 195 -8.14 -6.59 15.71
CA GLY A 195 -8.26 -5.65 14.60
C GLY A 195 -7.02 -5.58 13.70
N ARG A 196 -6.03 -6.47 13.88
CA ARG A 196 -4.79 -6.50 13.09
C ARG A 196 -4.75 -7.70 12.16
N LEU A 197 -3.91 -7.62 11.13
CA LEU A 197 -3.68 -8.75 10.21
C LEU A 197 -2.75 -9.79 10.83
N HIS A 198 -3.14 -11.05 10.75
CA HIS A 198 -2.32 -12.23 11.03
C HIS A 198 -2.21 -13.07 9.76
N VAL A 199 -1.08 -13.76 9.57
CA VAL A 199 -0.71 -14.33 8.27
C VAL A 199 -0.52 -15.84 8.35
N MET A 200 -1.36 -16.57 7.62
CA MET A 200 -1.16 -17.98 7.28
C MET A 200 -0.33 -18.06 6.00
N ARG A 201 0.76 -18.83 5.98
CA ARG A 201 1.60 -18.94 4.77
C ARG A 201 2.29 -20.28 4.66
N THR A 202 2.50 -20.72 3.42
CA THR A 202 3.38 -21.84 3.10
C THR A 202 4.69 -21.33 2.52
N GLY A 203 5.72 -21.23 3.37
CA GLY A 203 7.05 -20.76 2.99
C GLY A 203 7.34 -19.30 3.31
N LYS A 204 8.28 -18.69 2.58
CA LYS A 204 8.83 -17.35 2.87
C LYS A 204 8.31 -16.29 1.89
N ASP A 205 7.00 -16.18 1.70
CA ASP A 205 6.43 -15.04 0.95
C ASP A 205 6.48 -13.75 1.80
N VAL A 206 7.70 -13.23 1.94
CA VAL A 206 8.03 -12.02 2.70
C VAL A 206 7.52 -10.79 1.95
N PHE A 207 7.45 -10.86 0.62
CA PHE A 207 7.04 -9.74 -0.21
C PHE A 207 5.56 -9.41 -0.04
N ALA A 208 4.67 -10.40 -0.20
CA ALA A 208 3.23 -10.17 -0.05
C ALA A 208 2.88 -9.65 1.35
N THR A 209 3.48 -10.24 2.39
CA THR A 209 3.28 -9.78 3.77
C THR A 209 3.76 -8.35 3.98
N ARG A 210 4.93 -7.98 3.43
CA ARG A 210 5.44 -6.61 3.56
C ARG A 210 4.48 -5.60 2.95
N GLU A 211 3.96 -5.92 1.78
CA GLU A 211 3.03 -5.04 1.07
C GLU A 211 1.70 -4.92 1.81
N TRP A 212 1.16 -6.03 2.32
CA TRP A 212 -0.08 -6.01 3.11
C TRP A 212 0.05 -5.24 4.41
N LEU A 213 1.16 -5.41 5.15
CA LEU A 213 1.39 -4.66 6.38
C LEU A 213 1.56 -3.16 6.10
N ALA A 214 2.27 -2.80 5.02
CA ALA A 214 2.36 -1.41 4.59
C ALA A 214 0.98 -0.83 4.27
N ALA A 215 0.18 -1.55 3.47
CA ALA A 215 -1.19 -1.19 3.13
C ALA A 215 -2.15 -1.16 4.34
N ASP A 216 -1.87 -1.88 5.42
CA ASP A 216 -2.65 -1.83 6.67
C ASP A 216 -2.19 -0.71 7.63
N ALA A 217 -1.17 0.07 7.22
CA ALA A 217 -0.43 0.99 8.08
C ALA A 217 0.22 0.33 9.31
N ASP A 218 0.48 -0.98 9.25
CA ASP A 218 1.10 -1.75 10.32
C ASP A 218 2.63 -1.54 10.33
N ALA A 219 3.19 -1.36 11.52
CA ALA A 219 4.63 -1.14 11.72
C ALA A 219 5.43 -2.43 11.85
N ARG A 220 4.77 -3.58 12.06
CA ARG A 220 5.41 -4.89 12.21
C ARG A 220 6.21 -5.25 10.97
N LEU A 221 7.30 -5.99 11.18
CA LEU A 221 8.11 -6.53 10.09
C LEU A 221 7.50 -7.86 9.62
N PRO A 222 7.71 -8.28 8.36
CA PRO A 222 7.19 -9.55 7.86
C PRO A 222 7.65 -10.80 8.64
N ALA A 223 8.75 -10.68 9.40
CA ALA A 223 9.33 -11.74 10.23
C ALA A 223 8.92 -11.63 11.71
N ASP A 224 8.03 -10.70 12.06
CA ASP A 224 7.51 -10.56 13.42
C ASP A 224 6.67 -11.78 13.80
N SER A 225 7.00 -12.40 14.93
CA SER A 225 6.32 -13.63 15.39
C SER A 225 4.85 -13.40 15.72
N SER A 226 4.46 -12.18 16.11
CA SER A 226 3.07 -11.84 16.43
C SER A 226 2.12 -11.94 15.23
N LEU A 227 2.66 -12.00 14.01
CA LEU A 227 1.86 -12.28 12.80
C LEU A 227 1.24 -13.67 12.81
N GLY A 228 1.79 -14.60 13.60
CA GLY A 228 1.25 -15.95 13.80
C GLY A 228 0.30 -16.07 15.00
N ASP A 229 0.08 -15.01 15.78
CA ASP A 229 -0.79 -15.09 16.96
C ASP A 229 -2.22 -15.47 16.55
N GLY A 230 -2.77 -16.48 17.23
CA GLY A 230 -4.10 -17.03 16.90
C GLY A 230 -4.15 -17.91 15.65
N VAL A 231 -3.06 -18.01 14.89
CA VAL A 231 -2.94 -18.92 13.75
C VAL A 231 -2.55 -20.31 14.24
N SER A 232 -3.36 -21.32 13.93
CA SER A 232 -3.03 -22.71 14.20
C SER A 232 -2.68 -23.40 12.89
N CYS A 233 -1.43 -23.81 12.72
CA CYS A 233 -0.95 -24.51 11.52
C CYS A 233 -0.44 -25.90 11.86
N ASP A 234 -0.73 -26.86 10.98
CA ASP A 234 -0.12 -28.18 10.92
C ASP A 234 0.30 -28.51 9.47
N GLU A 235 0.64 -29.77 9.20
CA GLU A 235 1.00 -30.20 7.85
C GLU A 235 -0.18 -30.20 6.86
N ALA A 236 -1.41 -30.21 7.37
CA ALA A 236 -2.63 -30.28 6.59
C ALA A 236 -3.14 -28.91 6.17
N GLY A 237 -2.94 -27.90 7.00
CA GLY A 237 -3.31 -26.53 6.71
C GLY A 237 -3.07 -25.57 7.87
N CYS A 238 -3.61 -24.37 7.71
CA CYS A 238 -3.66 -23.36 8.76
C CYS A 238 -5.09 -22.88 8.95
N VAL A 239 -5.46 -22.54 10.18
CA VAL A 239 -6.76 -21.95 10.51
C VAL A 239 -6.59 -20.72 11.38
N LEU A 240 -7.47 -19.74 11.17
CA LEU A 240 -7.55 -18.53 11.96
C LEU A 240 -9.00 -18.06 12.07
N ALA A 241 -9.38 -17.53 13.23
CA ALA A 241 -10.69 -16.95 13.45
C ALA A 241 -10.72 -15.46 13.09
N LEU A 242 -11.75 -15.05 12.37
CA LEU A 242 -12.12 -13.65 12.16
C LEU A 242 -12.54 -13.00 13.48
N ALA A 243 -12.67 -11.67 13.48
CA ALA A 243 -13.14 -10.91 14.64
C ALA A 243 -14.48 -11.41 15.20
N ASP A 244 -15.38 -11.89 14.35
CA ASP A 244 -16.70 -12.44 14.72
C ASP A 244 -16.67 -13.93 15.11
N GLY A 245 -15.50 -14.56 15.10
CA GLY A 245 -15.30 -15.96 15.45
C GLY A 245 -15.50 -16.96 14.32
N ARG A 246 -15.89 -16.53 13.11
CA ARG A 246 -15.94 -17.41 11.93
C ARG A 246 -14.53 -17.87 11.55
N LEU A 247 -14.40 -19.12 11.13
CA LEU A 247 -13.10 -19.70 10.78
C LEU A 247 -12.77 -19.46 9.30
N VAL A 248 -11.53 -19.05 9.05
CA VAL A 248 -10.89 -19.03 7.74
C VAL A 248 -9.81 -20.11 7.74
N ALA A 249 -9.90 -21.03 6.78
CA ALA A 249 -8.96 -22.13 6.64
C ALA A 249 -8.13 -21.99 5.37
N MET A 250 -6.85 -22.32 5.45
CA MET A 250 -5.93 -22.48 4.34
C MET A 250 -5.59 -23.97 4.21
N ALA A 251 -6.26 -24.66 3.29
CA ALA A 251 -6.15 -26.11 3.13
C ALA A 251 -5.05 -26.48 2.12
N LEU A 252 -4.06 -27.26 2.56
CA LEU A 252 -2.91 -27.71 1.75
C LEU A 252 -3.09 -29.14 1.22
N ARG A 253 -3.77 -29.98 2.01
CA ARG A 253 -4.06 -31.37 1.68
C ARG A 253 -5.55 -31.58 1.35
N ALA A 254 -5.83 -32.64 0.60
CA ALA A 254 -7.18 -32.93 0.11
C ALA A 254 -8.11 -33.49 1.21
N ASP A 255 -7.56 -34.20 2.17
CA ASP A 255 -8.25 -34.67 3.38
C ASP A 255 -8.70 -33.48 4.24
N ALA A 256 -7.80 -32.55 4.54
CA ALA A 256 -8.12 -31.33 5.30
C ALA A 256 -9.17 -30.46 4.59
N LEU A 257 -9.11 -30.37 3.25
CA LEU A 257 -10.06 -29.59 2.46
C LEU A 257 -11.52 -30.04 2.68
N ALA A 258 -11.77 -31.34 2.84
CA ALA A 258 -13.12 -31.85 3.07
C ALA A 258 -13.67 -31.41 4.45
N ASP A 259 -12.85 -31.50 5.49
CA ASP A 259 -13.21 -31.08 6.85
C ASP A 259 -13.37 -29.55 6.95
N ASP A 260 -12.46 -28.81 6.33
CA ASP A 260 -12.49 -27.35 6.28
C ASP A 260 -13.72 -26.84 5.51
N CYS A 261 -14.12 -27.53 4.43
CA CYS A 261 -15.34 -27.21 3.69
C CYS A 261 -16.62 -27.29 4.55
N ALA A 262 -16.62 -28.12 5.60
CA ALA A 262 -17.77 -28.28 6.49
C ALA A 262 -17.74 -27.33 7.70
N ARG A 263 -16.55 -26.91 8.14
CA ARG A 263 -16.35 -26.17 9.40
C ARG A 263 -15.99 -24.70 9.22
N ALA A 264 -15.30 -24.35 8.13
CA ALA A 264 -14.87 -22.99 7.86
C ALA A 264 -15.97 -22.20 7.13
N THR A 265 -15.96 -20.88 7.33
CA THR A 265 -16.79 -19.97 6.52
C THR A 265 -16.11 -19.65 5.21
N LEU A 266 -14.77 -19.58 5.19
CA LEU A 266 -13.96 -19.38 3.99
C LEU A 266 -12.83 -20.41 3.97
N VAL A 267 -12.66 -21.08 2.84
CA VAL A 267 -11.52 -21.95 2.56
C VAL A 267 -10.70 -21.37 1.42
N VAL A 268 -9.40 -21.23 1.64
CA VAL A 268 -8.41 -20.89 0.62
C VAL A 268 -7.59 -22.13 0.33
N THR A 269 -7.51 -22.53 -0.94
CA THR A 269 -6.72 -23.69 -1.34
C THR A 269 -6.10 -23.52 -2.72
N THR A 270 -4.94 -24.12 -2.93
CA THR A 270 -4.27 -24.20 -4.24
C THR A 270 -4.71 -25.43 -5.05
N ARG A 271 -5.75 -26.12 -4.60
CA ARG A 271 -6.40 -27.25 -5.29
C ARG A 271 -7.72 -26.81 -5.92
N ALA A 272 -8.31 -27.67 -6.74
CA ALA A 272 -9.69 -27.50 -7.17
C ALA A 272 -10.61 -27.92 -6.03
N ALA A 273 -11.57 -27.08 -5.66
CA ALA A 273 -12.50 -27.40 -4.60
C ALA A 273 -13.66 -28.26 -5.10
N PRO A 274 -14.19 -29.17 -4.27
CA PRO A 274 -15.38 -29.93 -4.62
C PRO A 274 -16.60 -29.01 -4.73
N SER A 275 -17.49 -29.30 -5.68
CA SER A 275 -18.72 -28.52 -5.89
C SER A 275 -19.69 -28.57 -4.71
N SER A 276 -19.53 -29.54 -3.80
CA SER A 276 -20.32 -29.73 -2.58
C SER A 276 -19.80 -28.95 -1.36
N CYS A 277 -18.70 -28.19 -1.49
CA CYS A 277 -18.15 -27.41 -0.39
C CYS A 277 -19.18 -26.41 0.16
N ALA A 278 -19.45 -26.44 1.47
CA ALA A 278 -20.40 -25.54 2.12
C ALA A 278 -19.78 -24.17 2.44
N ALA A 279 -18.46 -24.10 2.63
CA ALA A 279 -17.74 -22.85 2.80
C ALA A 279 -17.75 -21.98 1.53
N ALA A 280 -17.54 -20.66 1.70
CA ALA A 280 -17.04 -19.84 0.61
C ALA A 280 -15.64 -20.35 0.21
N VAL A 281 -15.33 -20.36 -1.09
CA VAL A 281 -14.07 -20.95 -1.57
C VAL A 281 -13.28 -19.98 -2.44
N VAL A 282 -12.00 -19.86 -2.13
CA VAL A 282 -10.97 -19.32 -3.01
C VAL A 282 -10.06 -20.48 -3.42
N ASP A 283 -10.29 -21.03 -4.60
CA ASP A 283 -9.57 -22.19 -5.11
C ASP A 283 -8.49 -21.81 -6.14
N ARG A 284 -7.77 -22.81 -6.65
CA ARG A 284 -6.73 -22.62 -7.66
C ARG A 284 -7.25 -21.89 -8.90
N GLN A 285 -8.42 -22.27 -9.39
CA GLN A 285 -8.94 -21.74 -10.65
C GLN A 285 -9.31 -20.26 -10.49
N ARG A 286 -9.91 -19.88 -9.36
CA ARG A 286 -10.23 -18.49 -9.04
C ARG A 286 -8.95 -17.66 -8.93
N VAL A 287 -7.96 -18.10 -8.16
CA VAL A 287 -6.68 -17.37 -8.00
C VAL A 287 -5.93 -17.24 -9.33
N GLN A 288 -5.92 -18.27 -10.18
CA GLN A 288 -5.30 -18.19 -11.51
C GLN A 288 -6.01 -17.21 -12.45
N ARG A 289 -7.34 -17.12 -12.37
CA ARG A 289 -8.14 -16.21 -13.22
C ARG A 289 -8.14 -14.77 -12.70
N GLN A 290 -8.19 -14.58 -11.38
CA GLN A 290 -8.41 -13.29 -10.73
C GLN A 290 -7.16 -12.68 -10.07
N GLY A 291 -6.10 -13.48 -9.89
CA GLY A 291 -4.89 -13.08 -9.18
C GLY A 291 -5.11 -12.98 -7.67
N ALA A 292 -4.39 -12.06 -7.03
CA ALA A 292 -4.57 -11.77 -5.62
C ALA A 292 -5.98 -11.20 -5.36
N LEU A 293 -6.53 -11.51 -4.18
CA LEU A 293 -7.90 -11.14 -3.82
C LEU A 293 -7.90 -10.36 -2.51
N MET A 294 -8.75 -9.33 -2.48
CA MET A 294 -9.12 -8.63 -1.26
C MET A 294 -10.57 -8.96 -0.93
N LEU A 295 -10.84 -9.34 0.31
CA LEU A 295 -12.16 -9.72 0.77
C LEU A 295 -12.57 -8.85 1.96
N VAL A 296 -13.80 -8.34 1.90
CA VAL A 296 -14.45 -7.57 2.97
C VAL A 296 -15.71 -8.30 3.39
N GLN A 297 -15.93 -8.46 4.69
CA GLN A 297 -17.11 -9.12 5.24
C GLN A 297 -18.38 -8.37 4.83
N GLN A 298 -19.36 -9.12 4.32
CA GLN A 298 -20.67 -8.60 3.95
C GLN A 298 -21.76 -9.56 4.42
N GLY A 299 -22.30 -9.31 5.62
CA GLY A 299 -23.23 -10.23 6.26
C GLY A 299 -22.61 -11.61 6.47
N LYS A 300 -23.23 -12.66 5.91
CA LYS A 300 -22.71 -14.04 5.99
C LYS A 300 -21.63 -14.36 4.96
N GLY A 301 -21.44 -13.51 3.95
CA GLY A 301 -20.48 -13.71 2.88
C GLY A 301 -19.34 -12.69 2.89
N PHE A 302 -18.65 -12.61 1.75
CA PHE A 302 -17.52 -11.73 1.52
C PHE A 302 -17.66 -11.05 0.16
N ALA A 303 -17.57 -9.73 0.14
CA ALA A 303 -17.37 -8.97 -1.09
C ALA A 303 -15.92 -9.15 -1.54
N VAL A 304 -15.73 -9.60 -2.79
CA VAL A 304 -14.43 -9.91 -3.38
C VAL A 304 -14.03 -8.82 -4.35
N THR A 305 -12.85 -8.24 -4.12
CA THR A 305 -12.19 -7.34 -5.06
C THR A 305 -10.95 -8.04 -5.64
N PRO A 306 -11.01 -8.51 -6.90
CA PRO A 306 -9.87 -9.14 -7.54
C PRO A 306 -8.91 -8.12 -8.14
N VAL A 307 -7.62 -8.47 -8.23
CA VAL A 307 -6.64 -7.66 -8.99
C VAL A 307 -6.96 -7.68 -10.49
N ARG A 308 -7.42 -8.82 -11.01
CA ARG A 308 -7.78 -8.99 -12.42
C ARG A 308 -9.29 -9.01 -12.58
N THR A 309 -9.80 -8.02 -13.31
CA THR A 309 -11.20 -7.95 -13.74
C THR A 309 -11.35 -8.53 -15.14
N SER A 310 -12.58 -8.92 -15.53
CA SER A 310 -12.89 -9.37 -16.89
C SER A 310 -12.56 -8.33 -17.97
N ALA A 311 -12.58 -7.04 -17.61
CA ALA A 311 -12.21 -5.93 -18.49
C ALA A 311 -10.70 -5.66 -18.60
N THR A 312 -9.86 -6.34 -17.81
CA THR A 312 -8.41 -6.10 -17.82
C THR A 312 -7.73 -7.00 -18.84
N ASP A 313 -7.43 -6.44 -20.01
CA ASP A 313 -6.60 -7.06 -21.03
C ASP A 313 -5.34 -6.22 -21.28
N ARG A 314 -4.16 -6.77 -21.00
CA ARG A 314 -2.88 -6.06 -21.16
C ARG A 314 -1.93 -6.93 -21.99
N PRO A 315 -1.08 -6.36 -22.87
CA PRO A 315 -0.16 -7.14 -23.69
C PRO A 315 0.78 -8.07 -22.89
N TRP A 316 1.18 -7.66 -21.69
CA TRP A 316 2.02 -8.43 -20.77
C TRP A 316 1.21 -9.24 -19.73
N TRP A 317 -0.11 -9.11 -19.74
CA TRP A 317 -1.03 -9.81 -18.84
C TRP A 317 -2.41 -9.99 -19.54
N PRO A 318 -2.48 -10.85 -20.58
CA PRO A 318 -3.65 -10.94 -21.46
C PRO A 318 -4.87 -11.44 -20.70
N ALA A 319 -6.10 -11.13 -21.11
CA ALA A 319 -7.32 -11.63 -20.46
C ALA A 319 -7.45 -13.18 -20.51
N PRO A 320 -8.13 -13.83 -19.54
CA PRO A 320 -8.38 -15.27 -19.61
C PRO A 320 -9.33 -15.58 -20.77
N ALA A 321 -9.11 -16.70 -21.47
CA ALA A 321 -9.92 -17.09 -22.63
C ALA A 321 -11.44 -17.24 -22.32
N GLU A 322 -11.79 -17.52 -21.07
CA GLU A 322 -13.18 -17.55 -20.58
C GLU A 322 -13.43 -16.38 -19.61
N ALA A 323 -13.62 -15.19 -20.16
CA ALA A 323 -13.99 -13.99 -19.41
C ALA A 323 -15.49 -13.96 -19.12
N GLY A 324 -15.99 -14.93 -18.34
CA GLY A 324 -17.31 -14.79 -17.71
C GLY A 324 -17.27 -13.74 -16.60
N ASP A 325 -18.42 -13.14 -16.28
CA ASP A 325 -18.52 -12.24 -15.13
C ASP A 325 -18.13 -12.99 -13.86
N PHE A 326 -17.06 -12.51 -13.22
CA PHE A 326 -16.58 -13.09 -11.99
C PHE A 326 -17.58 -12.83 -10.87
N GLU A 327 -17.96 -13.87 -10.15
CA GLU A 327 -18.78 -13.72 -8.95
C GLU A 327 -18.02 -12.88 -7.92
N THR A 328 -18.58 -11.69 -7.64
CA THR A 328 -18.01 -10.64 -6.78
C THR A 328 -18.38 -10.80 -5.32
N THR A 329 -19.26 -11.74 -4.99
CA THR A 329 -19.66 -12.02 -3.61
C THR A 329 -19.55 -13.51 -3.36
N LEU A 330 -18.73 -13.90 -2.39
CA LEU A 330 -18.63 -15.29 -1.95
C LEU A 330 -19.52 -15.49 -0.74
N THR A 331 -20.55 -16.31 -0.88
CA THR A 331 -21.40 -16.71 0.25
C THR A 331 -21.17 -18.18 0.58
N PRO A 332 -21.07 -18.55 1.87
CA PRO A 332 -21.17 -19.94 2.27
C PRO A 332 -22.48 -20.53 1.75
N ARG A 333 -22.39 -21.70 1.12
CA ARG A 333 -23.55 -22.43 0.65
C ARG A 333 -24.22 -23.13 1.84
N PRO A 334 -25.56 -23.16 1.94
CA PRO A 334 -26.21 -24.00 2.93
C PRO A 334 -25.72 -25.46 2.75
N PRO A 335 -25.50 -26.20 3.86
CA PRO A 335 -25.08 -27.59 3.77
C PRO A 335 -26.08 -28.33 2.87
N ALA A 336 -25.57 -29.05 1.87
CA ALA A 336 -26.41 -29.91 1.05
C ALA A 336 -27.18 -30.84 2.00
N SER A 337 -28.50 -30.96 1.81
CA SER A 337 -29.30 -31.92 2.57
C SER A 337 -28.60 -33.26 2.51
N ARG A 338 -28.28 -33.85 3.66
CA ARG A 338 -27.70 -35.20 3.72
C ARG A 338 -28.47 -36.06 2.73
N VAL A 339 -27.76 -36.62 1.75
CA VAL A 339 -28.32 -37.66 0.88
C VAL A 339 -28.96 -38.65 1.84
N GLN A 340 -30.29 -38.80 1.76
CA GLN A 340 -31.00 -39.81 2.53
C GLN A 340 -30.27 -41.12 2.27
N ASP A 341 -29.76 -41.71 3.34
CA ASP A 341 -29.12 -43.02 3.27
C ASP A 341 -30.14 -43.96 2.65
N ALA A 342 -29.90 -44.37 1.40
CA ALA A 342 -30.79 -45.23 0.65
C ALA A 342 -30.65 -46.70 1.08
N THR A 343 -29.93 -46.95 2.17
CA THR A 343 -29.88 -48.25 2.82
C THR A 343 -31.30 -48.58 3.34
N PRO A 344 -31.97 -49.60 2.79
CA PRO A 344 -33.28 -50.01 3.29
C PRO A 344 -33.15 -50.40 4.76
N PRO A 345 -34.14 -50.10 5.62
CA PRO A 345 -34.14 -50.57 6.99
C PRO A 345 -34.05 -52.10 7.02
N GLU A 346 -33.33 -52.67 7.99
CA GLU A 346 -33.12 -54.14 8.12
C GLU A 346 -34.44 -54.93 8.12
N THR A 347 -35.56 -54.29 8.44
CA THR A 347 -36.92 -54.85 8.37
C THR A 347 -37.39 -55.19 6.96
N GLU A 348 -36.77 -54.65 5.91
CA GLU A 348 -37.08 -54.94 4.49
C GLU A 348 -36.10 -55.95 3.86
N GLN A 349 -35.06 -56.39 4.57
CA GLN A 349 -34.01 -57.28 4.04
C GLN A 349 -34.23 -58.77 4.35
N GLY A 350 -35.39 -59.16 4.88
CA GLY A 350 -35.65 -60.54 5.32
C GLY A 350 -37.05 -61.04 4.96
N ALA A 351 -37.33 -61.23 3.66
CA ALA A 351 -38.43 -62.06 3.19
C ALA A 351 -38.24 -62.42 1.71
N GLU A 352 -37.18 -63.15 1.36
CA GLU A 352 -37.13 -63.94 0.12
C GLU A 352 -36.25 -65.17 0.37
N ASP A 353 -36.93 -66.32 0.36
CA ASP A 353 -36.52 -67.75 0.40
C ASP A 353 -35.86 -68.36 1.65
#